data_AF-A0A023GMF2-F1
#
_entry.id   AF-A0A023GMF2-F1
#
_cell.length_a   1.000
_cell.length_b   1.000
_cell.length_c   1.000
_cell.angle_alpha   90.00
_cell.angle_beta   90.00
_cell.angle_gamma   90.00
#
_symmetry.space_group_name_H-M   'P 1'
#
loop_
_entity.id
_entity.type
_entity.pdbx_description
1 polymer ?
#
loop_
_entity_poly.entity_id
_entity_poly.type
_entity_poly.pdbx_seq_one_letter_code
_entity_poly.pdbx_strand_id
1 'polypeptide(L)' 'MAFAGARFVFSLISAIQGKEGVVECAFIKSSETEATYFSTPLLLGKNGVAKNLGLGKLSPYESELVKIALP' A
#
# COMPACT_ATOMS: atom_id res chain seq x y z
N MET A 1 -9.86 13.61 -7.24
CA MET A 1 -10.40 12.32 -6.77
C MET A 1 -10.59 11.31 -7.90
N ALA A 2 -11.39 11.59 -8.94
CA ALA A 2 -11.69 10.62 -10.01
C ALA A 2 -10.45 10.01 -10.69
N PHE A 3 -9.45 10.83 -11.03
CA PHE A 3 -8.21 10.34 -11.66
C PHE A 3 -7.42 9.36 -10.77
N ALA A 4 -7.26 9.67 -9.48
CA ALA A 4 -6.55 8.79 -8.55
C ALA A 4 -7.26 7.44 -8.38
N GLY A 5 -8.60 7.46 -8.29
CA GLY A 5 -9.41 6.24 -8.27
C GLY A 5 -9.24 5.41 -9.54
N ALA A 6 -9.32 6.05 -10.72
CA ALA A 6 -9.14 5.37 -12.01
C ALA A 6 -7.74 4.74 -12.13
N ARG A 7 -6.68 5.48 -11.76
CA ARG A 7 -5.31 4.96 -11.73
C ARG A 7 -5.21 3.69 -10.88
N PHE A 8 -5.69 3.73 -9.64
CA PHE A 8 -5.61 2.59 -8.74
C PHE A 8 -6.37 1.37 -9.30
N VAL A 9 -7.59 1.58 -9.81
CA VAL A 9 -8.40 0.51 -10.41
C VAL A 9 -7.73 -0.08 -11.65
N PHE A 10 -7.12 0.72 -12.51
CA PHE A 10 -6.39 0.23 -13.67
C PHE A 10 -5.14 -0.57 -13.29
N SER A 11 -4.40 -0.13 -12.27
CA SER A 11 -3.30 -0.92 -11.69
C SER A 11 -3.81 -2.27 -11.17
N LEU A 12 -4.90 -2.28 -10.40
CA LEU A 12 -5.51 -3.49 -9.87
C LEU A 12 -5.95 -4.46 -10.97
N ILE A 13 -6.66 -3.97 -12.00
CA ILE A 13 -7.09 -4.79 -13.15
C ILE A 13 -5.88 -5.37 -13.87
N SER A 14 -4.82 -4.58 -14.09
CA SER A 14 -3.59 -5.05 -14.75
C SER A 14 -2.94 -6.19 -13.96
N ALA A 15 -2.87 -6.08 -12.63
CA ALA A 15 -2.33 -7.12 -11.77
C ALA A 15 -3.19 -8.39 -11.80
N ILE A 16 -4.52 -8.25 -11.82
CA ILE A 16 -5.46 -9.37 -11.95
C ILE A 16 -5.27 -10.10 -13.28
N GLN A 17 -5.01 -9.36 -14.36
CA GLN A 17 -4.72 -9.89 -15.70
C GLN A 17 -3.33 -10.56 -15.79
N GLY A 18 -2.53 -10.53 -14.73
CA GLY A 18 -1.24 -11.21 -14.65
C GLY A 18 -0.03 -10.33 -14.96
N LYS A 19 -0.19 -8.99 -15.03
CA LYS A 19 0.96 -8.09 -15.07
C LYS A 19 1.72 -8.20 -13.74
N GLU A 20 3.02 -8.48 -13.82
CA GLU A 20 3.89 -8.56 -12.65
C GLU A 20 4.43 -7.18 -12.25
N GLY A 21 4.86 -7.08 -10.98
CA GLY A 21 5.50 -5.86 -10.45
C GLY A 21 4.56 -4.66 -10.29
N VAL A 22 3.24 -4.86 -10.27
CA VAL A 22 2.29 -3.78 -10.02
C VAL A 22 2.30 -3.43 -8.54
N VAL A 23 2.74 -2.21 -8.21
CA VAL A 23 2.80 -1.70 -6.84
C VAL A 23 1.94 -0.45 -6.71
N GLU A 24 1.04 -0.45 -5.73
CA GLU A 24 0.26 0.73 -5.33
C GLU A 24 0.20 0.81 -3.80
N CYS A 25 0.13 2.03 -3.26
CA CYS A 25 -0.16 2.21 -1.84
C CYS A 25 -1.67 2.14 -1.61
N ALA A 26 -2.10 1.37 -0.61
CA ALA A 26 -3.51 1.34 -0.20
C ALA A 26 -3.66 1.08 1.29
N PHE A 27 -4.74 1.61 1.87
CA PHE A 27 -5.10 1.40 3.25
C PHE A 27 -5.80 0.05 3.42
N ILE A 28 -5.07 -0.93 3.99
CA ILE A 28 -5.56 -2.30 4.19
C ILE A 28 -5.40 -2.70 5.65
N LYS A 29 -6.02 -3.83 6.03
CA LYS A 29 -5.71 -4.47 7.30
C LYS A 29 -4.22 -4.83 7.29
N SER A 30 -3.50 -4.35 8.29
CA SER A 30 -2.04 -4.38 8.30
C SER A 30 -1.52 -4.75 9.69
N SER A 31 -0.38 -5.43 9.72
CA SER A 31 0.39 -5.72 10.93
C SER A 31 1.72 -4.95 10.97
N GLU A 32 1.92 -4.01 10.03
CA GLU A 32 3.16 -3.24 9.92
C GLU A 32 3.31 -2.18 11.02
N THR A 33 2.21 -1.85 11.71
CA THR A 33 2.15 -0.87 12.80
C THR A 33 1.14 -1.34 13.85
N GLU A 34 1.04 -0.62 14.96
CA GLU A 34 0.05 -0.87 16.02
C GLU A 34 -1.40 -0.63 15.58
N ALA A 35 -1.60 0.18 14.53
CA ALA A 35 -2.91 0.42 13.95
C ALA A 35 -3.44 -0.84 13.22
N THR A 36 -4.72 -1.17 13.43
CA THR A 36 -5.37 -2.34 12.79
C THR A 36 -5.39 -2.27 11.26
N TYR A 37 -5.42 -1.05 10.73
CA TYR A 37 -5.35 -0.76 9.30
C TYR A 37 -4.26 0.30 9.08
N PHE A 38 -3.48 0.13 8.03
CA PHE A 38 -2.41 1.06 7.70
C PHE A 38 -2.15 1.09 6.19
N SER A 39 -1.66 2.22 5.69
CA SER A 39 -1.33 2.38 4.27
C SER A 39 0.16 2.16 4.03
N THR A 40 0.49 1.16 3.24
CA THR A 40 1.85 0.83 2.81
C THR A 40 1.85 0.48 1.32
N PRO A 41 3.02 0.46 0.65
CA PRO A 41 3.15 -0.06 -0.70
C PRO A 41 2.81 -1.56 -0.75
N LEU A 42 1.92 -1.94 -1.66
CA LEU A 42 1.44 -3.30 -1.82
C LEU A 42 1.81 -3.81 -3.21
N LEU A 43 2.41 -5.00 -3.26
CA LEU A 43 2.51 -5.75 -4.50
C LEU A 43 1.13 -6.38 -4.79
N LEU A 44 0.56 -6.03 -5.93
CA LEU A 44 -0.71 -6.58 -6.40
C LEU A 44 -0.46 -7.80 -7.30
N GLY A 45 -1.40 -8.75 -7.28
CA GLY A 45 -1.39 -9.93 -8.12
C GLY A 45 -2.80 -10.42 -8.46
N LYS A 46 -2.90 -11.64 -8.98
CA LYS A 46 -4.15 -12.22 -9.51
C LYS A 46 -5.31 -12.24 -8.53
N ASN A 47 -5.02 -12.36 -7.23
CA ASN A 47 -6.01 -12.48 -6.15
C ASN A 47 -6.03 -11.25 -5.21
N GLY A 48 -5.64 -10.07 -5.71
CA GLY A 48 -5.57 -8.85 -4.92
C GLY A 48 -4.17 -8.61 -4.36
N VAL A 49 -4.03 -8.41 -3.05
CA VAL A 49 -2.73 -8.15 -2.40
C VAL A 49 -1.90 -9.41 -2.40
N ALA A 50 -0.80 -9.42 -3.15
CA ALA A 50 0.16 -10.52 -3.16
C ALA A 50 1.17 -10.40 -2.02
N LYS A 51 1.63 -9.18 -1.72
CA LYS A 51 2.57 -8.92 -0.62
C LYS A 51 2.46 -7.48 -0.11
N ASN A 52 2.52 -7.32 1.21
CA ASN A 52 2.76 -6.02 1.83
C ASN A 52 4.27 -5.74 1.87
N LEU A 53 4.70 -4.59 1.32
CA LEU A 53 6.13 -4.23 1.26
C LEU A 53 6.60 -3.43 2.49
N GLY A 54 5.69 -3.12 3.42
CA GLY A 54 5.98 -2.39 4.66
C GLY A 54 6.38 -0.93 4.42
N LEU A 55 6.93 -0.28 5.45
CA LEU A 55 7.30 1.14 5.39
C LEU A 55 8.65 1.39 4.68
N GLY A 56 9.45 0.35 4.46
CA GLY A 56 10.79 0.50 3.90
C GLY A 56 11.74 1.24 4.84
N LYS A 57 12.71 1.97 4.26
CA LYS A 57 13.65 2.81 5.02
C LYS A 57 13.07 4.21 5.17
N LEU A 58 12.80 4.59 6.41
CA LEU A 58 12.33 5.94 6.75
C LEU A 58 13.49 6.81 7.21
N SER A 59 13.44 8.08 6.84
CA SER A 59 14.28 9.11 7.47
C SER A 59 13.88 9.31 8.93
N PRO A 60 14.74 9.96 9.75
CA PRO A 60 14.38 10.31 11.13
C PRO A 60 13.09 11.14 11.21
N TYR A 61 12.90 12.09 10.29
CA TYR A 61 11.72 12.94 10.22
C TYR A 61 10.44 12.15 9.90
N GLU A 62 10.47 11.28 8.89
CA GLU A 62 9.33 10.43 8.54
C GLU A 62 8.99 9.45 9.68
N SER A 63 10.01 8.92 10.36
CA SER A 63 9.81 8.02 11.50
C SER A 63 9.11 8.69 12.67
N GLU A 64 9.39 9.97 12.92
CA GLU A 64 8.70 10.77 13.94
C GLU A 64 7.23 11.01 13.55
N LEU A 65 6.98 11.38 12.29
CA LEU A 65 5.61 11.59 11.81
C LEU A 65 4.76 10.32 11.86
N VAL A 66 5.34 9.15 11.54
CA VAL A 66 4.63 7.87 11.69
C VAL A 66 4.22 7.65 13.13
N LYS A 67 5.10 7.92 14.11
CA LYS A 67 4.76 7.80 15.54
C LYS A 67 3.64 8.74 15.95
N ILE A 68 3.63 9.98 15.44
CA ILE A 68 2.57 10.97 15.71
C ILE A 68 1.24 10.54 15.07
N ALA A 69 1.27 9.87 13.91
CA ALA A 69 0.08 9.45 13.18
C ALA A 69 -0.55 8.15 13.71
N LEU A 70 0.16 7.40 14.56
CA LEU A 70 -0.36 6.20 15.20
C LEU A 70 -1.24 6.56 16.42
N PRO A 71 -2.31 5.78 16.67
CA PRO A 71 -3.26 6.03 17.76
C PRO A 71 -2.68 5.80 19.16
#